data_AF-A0A832A952-F1
#
_entry.id   AF-A0A832A952-F1
#
_cell.length_a   1.000
_cell.length_b   1.000
_cell.length_c   1.000
_cell.angle_alpha   90.00
_cell.angle_beta   90.00
_cell.angle_gamma   90.00
#
_symmetry.space_group_name_H-M   'P 1'
#
loop_
_entity.id
_entity.type
_entity.pdbx_description
1 polymer ?
#
loop_
_entity_poly.entity_id
_entity_poly.type
_entity_poly.pdbx_seq_one_letter_code
_entity_poly.pdbx_strand_id
1 'polypeptide(L)'
;MPKTLRSRRLHYGSSAIFSTVVFLAILVVVALIAERHPLRADLSETGQFSLSEQSRKIVASLQEPVTVKAFFAGGAPEASRAKDLLETYRYYNKNIRYEFIDPDREPQLARQYEIRDYGVLVVEGLGRKETVPRADEEALTNALFKLSRNEDKTVYFLTGHGERSPEEMNKTGYSSAKSALVKENYQVKPLNLMQQSQVPQDAAVVLVVGPQKPLFPEETASLEAYLLRGGKIVFFLDPEKDGGVRSLVEKYGIVLGDDMIIDKLSRVFGGSYLMPVVTQYGSHKITQGFNVATFYSEARSVAASPNPPEGATLVTLASTSENAWAETDLERLFRGEASFEEGKDKPGPVSVGVLAAVETRKFSEKHSDDVQAQNKPQESEKPAGEKDASETRPPLGYLVVFGDSDFVDNTHFGVSGNGDLFLNMVHFLAEEETLITIEPRKQKAQTLMLTENQARMIFWTSMVGVPLMVVLIAFGVYRVRRSQR
;
A
#
# COMPACT_ATOMS: atom_id res chain seq x y z
N MET A 1 85.54 -33.84 38.94
CA MET A 1 84.50 -32.87 38.53
C MET A 1 84.77 -32.40 37.11
N PRO A 2 83.81 -32.56 36.18
CA PRO A 2 83.54 -31.48 35.23
C PRO A 2 82.05 -31.11 35.20
N LYS A 3 81.80 -29.82 35.00
CA LYS A 3 80.48 -29.16 35.09
C LYS A 3 79.62 -29.49 33.87
N THR A 4 78.42 -30.02 34.12
CA THR A 4 77.35 -30.19 33.13
C THR A 4 76.80 -28.81 32.71
N LEU A 5 77.01 -28.44 31.44
CA LEU A 5 76.33 -27.30 30.80
C LEU A 5 74.85 -27.64 30.62
N ARG A 6 74.04 -27.24 31.60
CA ARG A 6 72.60 -27.49 31.68
C ARG A 6 71.85 -26.71 30.59
N SER A 7 71.03 -27.43 29.85
CA SER A 7 70.31 -27.13 28.60
C SER A 7 69.18 -26.08 28.71
N ARG A 8 69.47 -24.86 29.17
CA ARG A 8 68.45 -23.78 29.22
C ARG A 8 67.88 -23.36 27.85
N ARG A 9 68.50 -23.71 26.70
CA ARG A 9 68.00 -23.35 25.37
C ARG A 9 66.84 -24.24 24.85
N LEU A 10 66.64 -25.44 25.40
CA LEU A 10 65.62 -26.39 24.93
C LEU A 10 64.22 -26.16 25.53
N HIS A 11 64.13 -25.66 26.76
CA HIS A 11 62.84 -25.36 27.41
C HIS A 11 62.13 -24.13 26.81
N TYR A 12 62.88 -23.11 26.36
CA TYR A 12 62.28 -21.92 25.74
C TYR A 12 61.85 -22.13 24.29
N GLY A 13 62.45 -23.09 23.57
CA GLY A 13 62.06 -23.43 22.19
C GLY A 13 60.75 -24.23 22.11
N SER A 14 60.55 -25.19 23.02
CA SER A 14 59.32 -25.99 23.09
C SER A 14 58.10 -25.17 23.51
N SER A 15 58.25 -24.26 24.50
CA SER A 15 57.18 -23.33 24.88
C SER A 15 56.81 -22.37 23.75
N ALA A 16 57.78 -21.94 22.94
CA ALA A 16 57.51 -21.08 21.78
C ALA A 16 56.72 -21.83 20.71
N ILE A 17 57.15 -23.02 20.32
CA ILE A 17 56.42 -23.87 19.35
C ILE A 17 55.00 -24.15 19.83
N PHE A 18 54.83 -24.53 21.10
CA PHE A 18 53.51 -24.77 21.69
C PHE A 18 52.62 -23.53 21.63
N SER A 19 53.14 -22.36 22.02
CA SER A 19 52.38 -21.10 21.95
C SER A 19 52.01 -20.72 20.51
N THR A 20 52.88 -20.99 19.53
CA THR A 20 52.61 -20.74 18.12
C THR A 20 51.53 -21.67 17.58
N VAL A 21 51.57 -22.95 17.93
CA VAL A 21 50.53 -23.93 17.53
C VAL A 21 49.19 -23.57 18.15
N VAL A 22 49.15 -23.21 19.45
CA VAL A 22 47.92 -22.76 20.11
C VAL A 22 47.38 -21.48 19.49
N PHE A 23 48.25 -20.50 19.17
CA PHE A 23 47.83 -19.27 18.50
C PHE A 23 47.24 -19.55 17.11
N LEU A 24 47.88 -20.41 16.31
CA LEU A 24 47.35 -20.82 15.01
C LEU A 24 46.02 -21.57 15.14
N ALA A 25 45.88 -22.45 16.14
CA ALA A 25 44.64 -23.13 16.42
C ALA A 25 43.52 -22.15 16.80
N ILE A 26 43.82 -21.14 17.63
CA ILE A 26 42.88 -20.06 17.95
C ILE A 26 42.49 -19.29 16.68
N LEU A 27 43.44 -18.93 15.81
CA LEU A 27 43.14 -18.25 14.55
C LEU A 27 42.24 -19.07 13.64
N VAL A 28 42.46 -20.38 13.55
CA VAL A 28 41.59 -21.29 12.78
C VAL A 28 40.18 -21.33 13.39
N VAL A 29 40.05 -21.44 14.72
CA VAL A 29 38.74 -21.43 15.39
C VAL A 29 38.02 -20.09 15.18
N VAL A 30 38.73 -18.97 15.30
CA VAL A 30 38.19 -17.62 15.05
C VAL A 30 37.75 -17.48 13.59
N ALA A 31 38.55 -17.98 12.64
CA ALA A 31 38.19 -17.97 11.22
C ALA A 31 36.94 -18.81 10.94
N LEU A 32 36.83 -20.01 11.52
CA LEU A 32 35.65 -20.88 11.38
C LEU A 32 34.38 -20.28 12.01
N ILE A 33 34.51 -19.61 13.16
CA ILE A 33 33.39 -18.89 13.79
C ILE A 33 32.98 -17.69 12.93
N ALA A 34 33.94 -16.92 12.43
CA ALA A 34 33.69 -15.76 11.57
C ALA A 34 33.03 -16.15 10.24
N GLU A 35 33.41 -17.29 9.66
CA GLU A 35 32.83 -17.82 8.43
C GLU A 35 31.39 -18.31 8.64
N ARG A 36 31.09 -18.94 9.80
CA ARG A 36 29.73 -19.41 10.13
C ARG A 36 28.80 -18.31 10.62
N HIS A 37 29.34 -17.26 11.24
CA HIS A 37 28.58 -16.15 11.82
C HIS A 37 29.11 -14.81 11.31
N PRO A 38 28.76 -14.42 10.07
CA PRO A 38 29.12 -13.10 9.55
C PRO A 38 28.37 -12.02 10.32
N LEU A 39 29.03 -11.47 11.34
CA LEU A 39 28.58 -10.28 12.04
C LEU A 39 28.70 -9.09 11.09
N ARG A 40 27.56 -8.59 10.61
CA ARG A 40 27.49 -7.32 9.87
C ARG A 40 27.14 -6.22 10.84
N ALA A 41 28.10 -5.37 11.16
CA ALA A 41 27.87 -4.11 11.84
C ALA A 41 27.79 -2.99 10.80
N ASP A 42 26.66 -2.29 10.74
CA ASP A 42 26.55 -1.09 9.94
C ASP A 42 27.16 0.08 10.70
N LEU A 43 28.34 0.51 10.26
CA LEU A 43 29.10 1.62 10.85
C LEU A 43 28.76 2.97 10.19
N SER A 44 27.81 3.00 9.25
CA SER A 44 27.37 4.26 8.66
C SER A 44 26.56 5.07 9.67
N GLU A 45 26.82 6.38 9.74
CA GLU A 45 26.13 7.30 10.67
C GLU A 45 24.60 7.27 10.50
N THR A 46 24.13 6.95 9.30
CA THR A 46 22.71 6.90 8.93
C THR A 46 22.17 5.46 8.85
N GLY A 47 22.97 4.43 9.12
CA GLY A 47 22.57 3.02 9.05
C GLY A 47 22.08 2.57 7.67
N GLN A 48 22.68 3.06 6.59
CA GLN A 48 22.24 2.86 5.19
C GLN A 48 22.23 1.39 4.72
N PHE A 49 22.94 0.50 5.41
CA PHE A 49 23.04 -0.93 5.10
C PHE A 49 22.27 -1.79 6.11
N SER A 50 21.29 -1.19 6.78
CA SER A 50 20.45 -1.83 7.78
C SER A 50 18.99 -1.52 7.54
N LEU A 51 18.11 -2.51 7.70
CA LEU A 51 16.68 -2.28 7.66
C LEU A 51 16.22 -1.51 8.90
N SER A 52 15.16 -0.72 8.74
CA SER A 52 14.37 -0.14 9.82
C SER A 52 13.80 -1.25 10.72
N GLU A 53 13.51 -0.90 11.97
CA GLU A 53 12.93 -1.84 12.93
C GLU A 53 11.57 -2.41 12.48
N GLN A 54 10.80 -1.63 11.73
CA GLN A 54 9.52 -2.06 11.16
C GLN A 54 9.72 -3.10 10.05
N SER A 55 10.59 -2.83 9.09
CA SER A 55 10.93 -3.77 8.01
C SER A 55 11.52 -5.06 8.56
N ARG A 56 12.37 -5.00 9.60
CA ARG A 56 12.92 -6.20 10.24
C ARG A 56 11.84 -7.12 10.79
N LYS A 57 10.80 -6.58 11.43
CA LYS A 57 9.70 -7.38 11.99
C LYS A 57 8.93 -8.13 10.90
N ILE A 58 8.64 -7.46 9.79
CA ILE A 58 7.92 -8.07 8.64
C ILE A 58 8.79 -9.11 7.95
N VAL A 59 10.03 -8.75 7.67
CA VAL A 59 10.97 -9.67 7.02
C VAL A 59 11.17 -10.90 7.89
N ALA A 60 11.24 -10.76 9.21
CA ALA A 60 11.34 -11.89 10.14
C ALA A 60 10.05 -12.75 10.23
N SER A 61 8.87 -12.21 9.92
CA SER A 61 7.61 -12.97 9.98
C SER A 61 7.37 -13.87 8.76
N LEU A 62 8.12 -13.69 7.67
CA LEU A 62 7.98 -14.47 6.43
C LEU A 62 8.50 -15.91 6.61
N GLN A 63 7.58 -16.87 6.72
CA GLN A 63 7.91 -18.29 6.89
C GLN A 63 8.10 -19.03 5.56
N GLU A 64 7.45 -18.57 4.49
CA GLU A 64 7.49 -19.18 3.17
C GLU A 64 8.49 -18.49 2.23
N PRO A 65 9.03 -19.19 1.22
CA PRO A 65 9.96 -18.61 0.26
C PRO A 65 9.29 -17.56 -0.62
N VAL A 66 9.94 -16.40 -0.76
CA VAL A 66 9.52 -15.28 -1.61
C VAL A 66 10.65 -14.95 -2.58
N THR A 67 10.33 -14.77 -3.86
CA THR A 67 11.30 -14.43 -4.91
C THR A 67 11.05 -13.01 -5.42
N VAL A 68 12.08 -12.18 -5.43
CA VAL A 68 12.04 -10.81 -5.96
C VAL A 68 12.74 -10.77 -7.32
N LYS A 69 11.98 -10.56 -8.39
CA LYS A 69 12.51 -10.38 -9.75
C LYS A 69 12.73 -8.89 -10.01
N ALA A 70 13.98 -8.49 -10.19
CA ALA A 70 14.41 -7.11 -10.35
C ALA A 70 14.68 -6.80 -11.83
N PHE A 71 13.84 -5.97 -12.45
CA PHE A 71 13.92 -5.63 -13.88
C PHE A 71 14.77 -4.37 -14.08
N PHE A 72 16.06 -4.54 -14.42
CA PHE A 72 17.01 -3.45 -14.61
C PHE A 72 17.81 -3.65 -15.89
N ALA A 73 18.02 -2.56 -16.65
CA ALA A 73 18.94 -2.58 -17.77
C ALA A 73 20.39 -2.87 -17.31
N GLY A 74 21.14 -3.62 -18.12
CA GLY A 74 22.53 -3.94 -17.83
C GLY A 74 23.40 -2.70 -17.58
N GLY A 75 24.01 -2.61 -16.40
CA GLY A 75 24.93 -1.52 -16.04
C GLY A 75 24.26 -0.27 -15.46
N ALA A 76 22.95 -0.28 -15.21
CA ALA A 76 22.24 0.82 -14.55
C ALA A 76 22.79 1.04 -13.11
N PRO A 77 23.16 2.28 -12.72
CA PRO A 77 23.58 2.60 -11.35
C PRO A 77 22.55 2.20 -10.28
N GLU A 78 21.27 2.27 -10.62
CA GLU A 78 20.13 1.90 -9.78
C GLU A 78 20.14 0.41 -9.45
N ALA A 79 20.64 -0.45 -10.36
CA ALA A 79 20.72 -1.88 -10.15
C ALA A 79 21.66 -2.23 -8.98
N SER A 80 22.76 -1.50 -8.80
CA SER A 80 23.67 -1.71 -7.67
C SER A 80 22.98 -1.40 -6.34
N ARG A 81 22.23 -0.29 -6.26
CA ARG A 81 21.49 0.09 -5.04
C ARG A 81 20.39 -0.92 -4.73
N ALA A 82 19.65 -1.34 -5.75
CA ALA A 82 18.62 -2.37 -5.60
C ALA A 82 19.23 -3.69 -5.12
N LYS A 83 20.41 -4.06 -5.63
CA LYS A 83 21.12 -5.26 -5.21
C LYS A 83 21.52 -5.19 -3.73
N ASP A 84 22.08 -4.07 -3.28
CA ASP A 84 22.46 -3.88 -1.88
C ASP A 84 21.23 -3.96 -0.95
N LEU A 85 20.11 -3.36 -1.37
CA LEU A 85 18.83 -3.46 -0.66
C LEU A 85 18.37 -4.92 -0.56
N LEU A 86 18.25 -5.63 -1.69
CA LEU A 86 17.79 -7.02 -1.74
C LEU A 86 18.71 -7.98 -0.97
N GLU A 87 20.02 -7.75 -1.01
CA GLU A 87 20.99 -8.48 -0.18
C GLU A 87 20.76 -8.24 1.31
N THR A 88 20.39 -7.03 1.70
CA THR A 88 20.05 -6.68 3.08
C THR A 88 18.80 -7.45 3.52
N TYR A 89 17.73 -7.48 2.71
CA TYR A 89 16.53 -8.28 3.00
C TYR A 89 16.84 -9.78 3.13
N ARG A 90 17.62 -10.34 2.20
CA ARG A 90 18.06 -11.75 2.24
C ARG A 90 18.90 -12.07 3.47
N TYR A 91 19.69 -11.11 3.97
CA TYR A 91 20.47 -11.28 5.20
C TYR A 91 19.57 -11.48 6.43
N TYR A 92 18.50 -10.68 6.54
CA TYR A 92 17.54 -10.80 7.64
C TYR A 92 16.62 -12.01 7.51
N ASN A 93 16.28 -12.44 6.28
CA ASN A 93 15.53 -13.67 6.05
C ASN A 93 15.99 -14.43 4.81
N LYS A 94 16.48 -15.66 5.01
CA LYS A 94 16.98 -16.55 3.95
C LYS A 94 15.88 -17.09 3.02
N ASN A 95 14.61 -16.94 3.38
CA ASN A 95 13.46 -17.28 2.53
C ASN A 95 13.29 -16.28 1.38
N ILE A 96 13.87 -15.09 1.48
CA ILE A 96 13.85 -14.09 0.41
C ILE A 96 14.97 -14.41 -0.59
N ARG A 97 14.57 -14.70 -1.83
CA ARG A 97 15.45 -14.87 -2.98
C ARG A 97 15.27 -13.69 -3.92
N TYR A 98 16.27 -13.40 -4.73
CA TYR A 98 16.13 -12.39 -5.77
C TYR A 98 16.89 -12.78 -7.03
N GLU A 99 16.41 -12.27 -8.16
CA GLU A 99 16.95 -12.49 -9.49
C GLU A 99 16.95 -11.16 -10.24
N PHE A 100 18.03 -10.84 -10.95
CA PHE A 100 18.10 -9.66 -11.82
C PHE A 100 17.83 -10.10 -13.25
N ILE A 101 16.83 -9.46 -13.86
CA ILE A 101 16.40 -9.71 -15.23
C ILE A 101 16.64 -8.43 -16.02
N ASP A 102 17.31 -8.57 -17.16
CA ASP A 102 17.52 -7.45 -18.08
C ASP A 102 16.38 -7.45 -19.12
N PRO A 103 15.44 -6.47 -19.08
CA PRO A 103 14.29 -6.44 -19.98
C PRO A 103 14.67 -6.42 -21.47
N ASP A 104 15.82 -5.85 -21.81
CA ASP A 104 16.32 -5.78 -23.19
C ASP A 104 16.84 -7.13 -23.68
N ARG A 105 17.42 -7.92 -22.77
CA ARG A 105 17.92 -9.27 -23.09
C ARG A 105 16.81 -10.32 -23.02
N GLU A 106 15.83 -10.13 -22.15
CA GLU A 106 14.73 -11.07 -21.90
C GLU A 106 13.34 -10.43 -22.11
N PRO A 107 13.04 -9.91 -23.33
CA PRO A 107 11.80 -9.18 -23.60
C PRO A 107 10.54 -10.04 -23.54
N GLN A 108 10.68 -11.37 -23.49
CA GLN A 108 9.55 -12.29 -23.31
C GLN A 108 9.10 -12.30 -21.85
N LEU A 109 10.03 -12.36 -20.89
CA LEU A 109 9.73 -12.30 -19.47
C LEU A 109 9.17 -10.92 -19.10
N ALA A 110 9.78 -9.83 -19.59
CA ALA A 110 9.27 -8.49 -19.33
C ALA A 110 7.80 -8.33 -19.77
N ARG A 111 7.43 -8.89 -20.93
CA ARG A 111 6.03 -8.90 -21.41
C ARG A 111 5.10 -9.77 -20.56
N GLN A 112 5.56 -10.94 -20.13
CA GLN A 112 4.77 -11.83 -19.25
C GLN A 112 4.43 -11.17 -17.90
N TYR A 113 5.37 -10.38 -17.37
CA TYR A 113 5.20 -9.62 -16.14
C TYR A 113 4.62 -8.21 -16.35
N GLU A 114 4.23 -7.87 -17.58
CA GLU A 114 3.66 -6.57 -17.96
C GLU A 114 4.55 -5.37 -17.58
N ILE A 115 5.87 -5.59 -17.57
CA ILE A 115 6.87 -4.57 -17.20
C ILE A 115 7.10 -3.64 -18.39
N ARG A 116 6.74 -2.37 -18.19
CA ARG A 116 6.91 -1.30 -19.19
C ARG A 116 8.08 -0.35 -18.86
N ASP A 117 8.51 -0.34 -17.61
CA ASP A 117 9.51 0.59 -17.08
C ASP A 117 10.73 -0.15 -16.50
N TYR A 118 11.90 0.50 -16.55
CA TYR A 118 13.10 0.02 -15.85
C TYR A 118 13.04 0.34 -14.35
N GLY A 119 13.71 -0.48 -13.54
CA GLY A 119 13.85 -0.24 -12.10
C GLY A 119 12.70 -0.77 -11.25
N VAL A 120 11.84 -1.59 -11.86
CA VAL A 120 10.68 -2.21 -11.23
C VAL A 120 11.10 -3.54 -10.58
N LEU A 121 10.52 -3.85 -9.41
CA LEU A 121 10.63 -5.17 -8.79
C LEU A 121 9.29 -5.89 -8.89
N VAL A 122 9.30 -7.20 -9.08
CA VAL A 122 8.13 -8.06 -8.91
C VAL A 122 8.43 -9.03 -7.78
N VAL A 123 7.61 -8.99 -6.74
CA VAL A 123 7.74 -9.86 -5.57
C VAL A 123 6.73 -10.99 -5.70
N GLU A 124 7.18 -12.23 -5.72
CA GLU A 124 6.36 -13.42 -5.91
C GLU A 124 6.51 -14.37 -4.73
N GLY A 125 5.40 -14.84 -4.18
CA GLY A 125 5.38 -15.80 -3.09
C GLY A 125 3.97 -16.00 -2.56
N LEU A 126 3.73 -17.06 -1.80
CA LEU A 126 2.42 -17.30 -1.17
C LEU A 126 1.25 -17.35 -2.17
N GLY A 127 1.51 -17.77 -3.42
CA GLY A 127 0.51 -17.81 -4.50
C GLY A 127 0.12 -16.43 -5.07
N ARG A 128 0.79 -15.35 -4.67
CA ARG A 128 0.52 -13.97 -5.07
C ARG A 128 1.75 -13.33 -5.72
N LYS A 129 1.52 -12.25 -6.47
CA LYS A 129 2.56 -11.38 -7.03
C LYS A 129 2.24 -9.93 -6.74
N GLU A 130 3.26 -9.14 -6.41
CA GLU A 130 3.15 -7.70 -6.16
C GLU A 130 4.21 -6.95 -6.96
N THR A 131 3.80 -5.91 -7.68
CA THR A 131 4.72 -5.06 -8.45
C THR A 131 5.12 -3.84 -7.62
N VAL A 132 6.43 -3.61 -7.51
CA VAL A 132 7.02 -2.51 -6.76
C VAL A 132 7.65 -1.56 -7.78
N PRO A 133 7.08 -0.35 -7.98
CA PRO A 133 7.54 0.58 -9.03
C PRO A 133 8.98 1.06 -8.85
N ARG A 134 9.51 0.99 -7.63
CA ARG A 134 10.81 1.53 -7.24
C ARG A 134 11.50 0.61 -6.23
N ALA A 135 12.79 0.39 -6.41
CA ALA A 135 13.61 -0.39 -5.49
C ALA A 135 14.04 0.42 -4.25
N ASP A 136 13.09 0.67 -3.35
CA ASP A 136 13.34 1.26 -2.04
C ASP A 136 12.75 0.44 -0.88
N GLU A 137 13.21 0.74 0.34
CA GLU A 137 12.85 -0.04 1.54
C GLU A 137 11.35 0.04 1.84
N GLU A 138 10.75 1.23 1.70
CA GLU A 138 9.34 1.47 1.97
C GLU A 138 8.47 0.61 1.05
N ALA A 139 8.68 0.72 -0.26
CA ALA A 139 7.87 0.04 -1.26
C ALA A 139 8.04 -1.48 -1.20
N LEU A 140 9.28 -1.97 -1.00
CA LEU A 140 9.54 -3.41 -0.88
C LEU A 140 8.99 -3.99 0.44
N THR A 141 9.11 -3.27 1.57
CA THR A 141 8.52 -3.70 2.85
C THR A 141 7.01 -3.81 2.74
N ASN A 142 6.37 -2.82 2.14
CA ASN A 142 4.93 -2.81 1.96
C ASN A 142 4.46 -3.95 1.06
N ALA A 143 5.17 -4.24 -0.03
CA ALA A 143 4.86 -5.38 -0.89
C ALA A 143 4.99 -6.72 -0.16
N LEU A 144 6.07 -6.93 0.61
CA LEU A 144 6.24 -8.14 1.42
C LEU A 144 5.19 -8.26 2.53
N PHE A 145 4.80 -7.14 3.13
CA PHE A 145 3.75 -7.11 4.13
C PHE A 145 2.39 -7.50 3.53
N LYS A 146 2.04 -6.96 2.36
CA LYS A 146 0.84 -7.33 1.61
C LYS A 146 0.81 -8.83 1.28
N LEU A 147 1.92 -9.36 0.76
CA LEU A 147 2.05 -10.79 0.48
C LEU A 147 1.90 -11.63 1.74
N SER A 148 2.52 -11.21 2.85
CA SER A 148 2.50 -11.94 4.13
C SER A 148 1.16 -11.92 4.84
N ARG A 149 0.25 -10.99 4.51
CA ARG A 149 -1.09 -10.95 5.10
C ARG A 149 -1.94 -12.10 4.54
N ASN A 150 -1.99 -13.18 5.31
CA ASN A 150 -2.98 -14.25 5.14
C ASN A 150 -4.33 -13.87 5.78
N GLU A 151 -4.79 -12.65 5.54
CA GLU A 151 -6.17 -12.27 5.85
C GLU A 151 -6.93 -12.35 4.54
N ASP A 152 -7.77 -13.37 4.39
CA ASP A 152 -8.78 -13.40 3.35
C ASP A 152 -9.71 -12.20 3.58
N LYS A 153 -9.45 -11.11 2.87
CA LYS A 153 -10.28 -9.91 2.96
C LYS A 153 -11.67 -10.27 2.46
N THR A 154 -12.67 -10.04 3.29
CA THR A 154 -14.05 -10.35 2.94
C THR A 154 -14.74 -9.12 2.36
N VAL A 155 -15.19 -9.23 1.11
CA VAL A 155 -16.06 -8.28 0.44
C VAL A 155 -17.51 -8.74 0.62
N TYR A 156 -18.32 -7.90 1.25
CA TYR A 156 -19.71 -8.21 1.52
C TYR A 156 -20.62 -7.55 0.48
N PHE A 157 -21.54 -8.29 -0.11
CA PHE A 157 -22.62 -7.76 -0.94
C PHE A 157 -23.89 -7.64 -0.10
N LEU A 158 -24.45 -6.43 0.02
CA LEU A 158 -25.73 -6.24 0.70
C LEU A 158 -26.84 -6.98 -0.04
N THR A 159 -27.77 -7.54 0.74
CA THR A 159 -28.95 -8.26 0.26
C THR A 159 -30.14 -7.96 1.16
N GLY A 160 -31.34 -7.94 0.57
CA GLY A 160 -32.61 -7.82 1.30
C GLY A 160 -33.58 -6.83 0.67
N HIS A 161 -33.12 -6.03 -0.29
CA HIS A 161 -33.82 -4.88 -0.84
C HIS A 161 -34.03 -5.02 -2.35
N GLY A 162 -33.90 -6.24 -2.89
CA GLY A 162 -34.11 -6.55 -4.30
C GLY A 162 -32.84 -6.43 -5.16
N GLU A 163 -31.67 -6.35 -4.53
CA GLU A 163 -30.37 -6.40 -5.20
C GLU A 163 -30.22 -7.72 -5.98
N ARG A 164 -29.53 -7.65 -7.11
CA ARG A 164 -29.21 -8.84 -7.90
C ARG A 164 -28.05 -9.59 -7.25
N SER A 165 -28.05 -10.92 -7.33
CA SER A 165 -27.07 -11.72 -6.61
C SER A 165 -25.72 -11.82 -7.32
N PRO A 166 -24.59 -11.84 -6.58
CA PRO A 166 -23.29 -12.26 -7.11
C PRO A 166 -23.22 -13.75 -7.48
N GLU A 167 -24.24 -14.56 -7.17
CA GLU A 167 -24.34 -15.96 -7.62
C GLU A 167 -25.06 -16.11 -8.97
N GLU A 168 -25.76 -15.07 -9.43
CA GLU A 168 -26.54 -15.13 -10.67
C GLU A 168 -25.63 -15.05 -11.90
N MET A 169 -25.69 -16.10 -12.74
CA MET A 169 -24.96 -16.20 -14.01
C MET A 169 -25.72 -15.62 -15.21
N ASN A 170 -26.93 -15.08 -14.99
CA ASN A 170 -27.70 -14.43 -16.06
C ASN A 170 -27.07 -13.09 -16.47
N LYS A 171 -27.55 -12.45 -17.53
CA LYS A 171 -26.95 -11.20 -18.05
C LYS A 171 -26.83 -10.06 -17.03
N THR A 172 -27.78 -9.97 -16.11
CA THR A 172 -27.95 -8.85 -15.18
C THR A 172 -27.34 -9.12 -13.79
N GLY A 173 -26.92 -10.35 -13.51
CA GLY A 173 -26.30 -10.74 -12.24
C GLY A 173 -24.83 -10.30 -12.13
N TYR A 174 -24.19 -10.58 -10.98
CA TYR A 174 -22.82 -10.11 -10.67
C TYR A 174 -21.78 -11.23 -10.54
N SER A 175 -22.04 -12.41 -11.12
CA SER A 175 -21.13 -13.57 -11.04
C SER A 175 -19.73 -13.32 -11.64
N SER A 176 -19.61 -12.49 -12.67
CA SER A 176 -18.33 -12.09 -13.28
C SER A 176 -17.51 -11.25 -12.30
N ALA A 177 -18.15 -10.26 -11.65
CA ALA A 177 -17.51 -9.44 -10.63
C ALA A 177 -17.07 -10.29 -9.42
N LYS A 178 -17.93 -11.20 -8.94
CA LYS A 178 -17.56 -12.17 -7.90
C LYS A 178 -16.37 -13.03 -8.31
N SER A 179 -16.39 -13.59 -9.52
CA SER A 179 -15.33 -14.46 -10.01
C SER A 179 -13.99 -13.73 -10.11
N ALA A 180 -14.01 -12.46 -10.53
CA ALA A 180 -12.83 -11.61 -10.55
C ALA A 180 -12.29 -11.36 -9.13
N LEU A 181 -13.17 -11.01 -8.17
CA LEU A 181 -12.76 -10.85 -6.76
C LEU A 181 -12.16 -12.13 -6.16
N VAL A 182 -12.79 -13.28 -6.41
CA VAL A 182 -12.27 -14.58 -5.92
C VAL A 182 -10.91 -14.91 -6.54
N LYS A 183 -10.71 -14.57 -7.82
CA LYS A 183 -9.42 -14.74 -8.49
C LYS A 183 -8.31 -13.87 -7.87
N GLU A 184 -8.67 -12.70 -7.35
CA GLU A 184 -7.79 -11.82 -6.58
C GLU A 184 -7.71 -12.21 -5.08
N ASN A 185 -8.20 -13.40 -4.70
CA ASN A 185 -8.20 -13.96 -3.35
C ASN A 185 -9.08 -13.24 -2.32
N TYR A 186 -10.10 -12.50 -2.76
CA TYR A 186 -11.13 -11.99 -1.86
C TYR A 186 -12.15 -13.08 -1.54
N GLN A 187 -12.59 -13.15 -0.28
CA GLN A 187 -13.81 -13.87 0.05
C GLN A 187 -15.02 -12.99 -0.27
N VAL A 188 -16.00 -13.52 -0.98
CA VAL A 188 -17.25 -12.80 -1.27
C VAL A 188 -18.39 -13.43 -0.48
N LYS A 189 -19.06 -12.64 0.36
CA LYS A 189 -20.17 -13.12 1.22
C LYS A 189 -21.40 -12.21 1.09
N PRO A 190 -22.62 -12.74 1.22
CA PRO A 190 -23.81 -11.90 1.36
C PRO A 190 -23.84 -11.25 2.75
N LEU A 191 -24.37 -10.04 2.83
CA LEU A 191 -24.68 -9.32 4.05
C LEU A 191 -26.17 -9.00 4.07
N ASN A 192 -26.87 -9.45 5.10
CA ASN A 192 -28.27 -9.12 5.31
C ASN A 192 -28.41 -8.45 6.67
N LEU A 193 -28.63 -7.13 6.68
CA LEU A 193 -28.60 -6.34 7.91
C LEU A 193 -29.85 -6.52 8.80
N MET A 194 -30.92 -7.10 8.25
CA MET A 194 -32.08 -7.55 9.03
C MET A 194 -31.79 -8.82 9.84
N GLN A 195 -30.94 -9.70 9.32
CA GLN A 195 -30.51 -10.91 10.04
C GLN A 195 -29.30 -10.64 10.94
N GLN A 196 -28.42 -9.72 10.52
CA GLN A 196 -27.21 -9.33 11.23
C GLN A 196 -27.24 -7.82 11.47
N SER A 197 -27.60 -7.40 12.68
CA SER A 197 -27.84 -5.98 13.00
C SER A 197 -26.63 -5.05 12.86
N GLN A 198 -25.43 -5.59 12.59
CA GLN A 198 -24.21 -4.84 12.38
C GLN A 198 -23.39 -5.45 11.25
N VAL A 199 -22.67 -4.58 10.51
CA VAL A 199 -21.65 -5.04 9.57
C VAL A 199 -20.57 -5.83 10.32
N PRO A 200 -20.21 -7.05 9.87
CA PRO A 200 -19.15 -7.86 10.48
C PRO A 200 -17.79 -7.14 10.60
N GLN A 201 -17.00 -7.51 11.61
CA GLN A 201 -15.66 -6.92 11.82
C GLN A 201 -14.63 -7.36 10.78
N ASP A 202 -14.84 -8.52 10.13
CA ASP A 202 -13.97 -9.04 9.06
C ASP A 202 -14.28 -8.41 7.68
N ALA A 203 -15.29 -7.53 7.60
CA ALA A 203 -15.64 -6.82 6.38
C ALA A 203 -14.50 -5.85 6.00
N ALA A 204 -13.89 -6.12 4.85
CA ALA A 204 -12.93 -5.21 4.23
C ALA A 204 -13.67 -4.11 3.46
N VAL A 205 -14.69 -4.49 2.70
CA VAL A 205 -15.54 -3.59 1.90
C VAL A 205 -16.97 -4.09 1.94
N VAL A 206 -17.93 -3.18 2.03
CA VAL A 206 -19.36 -3.46 1.83
C VAL A 206 -19.80 -2.84 0.51
N LEU A 207 -20.33 -3.66 -0.38
CA LEU A 207 -20.91 -3.26 -1.66
C LEU A 207 -22.43 -3.26 -1.54
N VAL A 208 -23.05 -2.12 -1.83
CA VAL A 208 -24.50 -1.94 -1.94
C VAL A 208 -24.79 -1.66 -3.41
N VAL A 209 -25.27 -2.68 -4.11
CA VAL A 209 -25.34 -2.67 -5.58
C VAL A 209 -26.80 -2.72 -6.03
N GLY A 210 -27.28 -1.61 -6.58
CA GLY A 210 -28.63 -1.49 -7.15
C GLY A 210 -29.77 -1.85 -6.20
N PRO A 211 -29.85 -1.28 -4.97
CA PRO A 211 -30.96 -1.55 -4.06
C PRO A 211 -32.29 -1.08 -4.66
N GLN A 212 -33.25 -2.00 -4.80
CA GLN A 212 -34.53 -1.74 -5.47
C GLN A 212 -35.60 -1.20 -4.52
N LYS A 213 -35.38 -1.32 -3.21
CA LYS A 213 -36.25 -0.85 -2.14
C LYS A 213 -35.45 -0.02 -1.13
N PRO A 214 -36.09 0.92 -0.43
CA PRO A 214 -35.42 1.68 0.63
C PRO A 214 -34.89 0.77 1.73
N LEU A 215 -33.64 1.02 2.15
CA LEU A 215 -33.06 0.43 3.36
C LEU A 215 -33.79 0.94 4.59
N PHE A 216 -33.89 0.11 5.62
CA PHE A 216 -34.48 0.54 6.89
C PHE A 216 -33.53 1.49 7.63
N PRO A 217 -34.05 2.43 8.45
CA PRO A 217 -33.23 3.37 9.21
C PRO A 217 -32.15 2.71 10.08
N GLU A 218 -32.42 1.53 10.63
CA GLU A 218 -31.48 0.77 11.43
C GLU A 218 -30.32 0.22 10.59
N GLU A 219 -30.57 -0.11 9.33
CA GLU A 219 -29.56 -0.61 8.40
C GLU A 219 -28.65 0.53 7.92
N THR A 220 -29.23 1.68 7.57
CA THR A 220 -28.46 2.87 7.21
C THR A 220 -27.61 3.35 8.39
N ALA A 221 -28.14 3.30 9.61
CA ALA A 221 -27.37 3.58 10.82
C ALA A 221 -26.23 2.57 11.05
N SER A 222 -26.44 1.28 10.76
CA SER A 222 -25.39 0.25 10.84
C SER A 222 -24.27 0.47 9.81
N LEU A 223 -24.64 0.83 8.57
CA LEU A 223 -23.68 1.20 7.53
C LEU A 223 -22.90 2.47 7.92
N GLU A 224 -23.58 3.48 8.47
CA GLU A 224 -22.92 4.69 8.95
C GLU A 224 -21.95 4.39 10.10
N ALA A 225 -22.37 3.59 11.08
CA ALA A 225 -21.50 3.17 12.17
C ALA A 225 -20.28 2.38 11.68
N TYR A 226 -20.42 1.59 10.60
CA TYR A 226 -19.30 0.93 9.95
C TYR A 226 -18.36 1.93 9.27
N LEU A 227 -18.89 2.93 8.56
CA LEU A 227 -18.07 3.99 7.95
C LEU A 227 -17.28 4.78 9.01
N LEU A 228 -17.94 5.18 10.10
CA LEU A 228 -17.35 5.98 11.18
C LEU A 228 -16.30 5.26 12.02
N ARG A 229 -16.17 3.93 11.90
CA ARG A 229 -15.05 3.16 12.49
C ARG A 229 -13.91 2.89 11.50
N GLY A 230 -13.89 3.58 10.37
CA GLY A 230 -12.89 3.40 9.30
C GLY A 230 -13.27 2.33 8.28
N GLY A 231 -14.55 1.98 8.19
CA GLY A 231 -15.10 1.05 7.21
C GLY A 231 -15.15 1.64 5.81
N LYS A 232 -15.30 0.76 4.82
CA LYS A 232 -15.30 1.11 3.40
C LYS A 232 -16.59 0.64 2.75
N ILE A 233 -17.33 1.57 2.16
CA ILE A 233 -18.63 1.29 1.56
C ILE A 233 -18.64 1.80 0.13
N VAL A 234 -19.15 0.97 -0.77
CA VAL A 234 -19.39 1.35 -2.16
C VAL A 234 -20.88 1.25 -2.44
N PHE A 235 -21.46 2.32 -2.96
CA PHE A 235 -22.83 2.35 -3.45
C PHE A 235 -22.83 2.46 -4.98
N PHE A 236 -23.54 1.55 -5.64
CA PHE A 236 -23.89 1.68 -7.04
C PHE A 236 -25.40 1.91 -7.14
N LEU A 237 -25.80 3.13 -7.53
CA LEU A 237 -27.16 3.65 -7.37
C LEU A 237 -27.75 4.08 -8.72
N ASP A 238 -28.87 3.50 -9.10
CA ASP A 238 -29.54 3.81 -10.36
C ASP A 238 -30.38 5.11 -10.24
N PRO A 239 -30.70 5.83 -11.35
CA PRO A 239 -31.43 7.11 -11.34
C PRO A 239 -32.76 7.13 -10.57
N GLU A 240 -33.53 6.05 -10.64
CA GLU A 240 -34.86 5.97 -10.00
C GLU A 240 -34.84 5.23 -8.65
N LYS A 241 -33.72 4.58 -8.31
CA LYS A 241 -33.62 3.64 -7.19
C LYS A 241 -32.30 3.84 -6.47
N ASP A 242 -32.31 4.73 -5.49
CA ASP A 242 -31.15 5.02 -4.62
C ASP A 242 -31.18 4.21 -3.31
N GLY A 243 -32.13 3.29 -3.14
CA GLY A 243 -32.28 2.52 -1.90
C GLY A 243 -32.56 3.38 -0.66
N GLY A 244 -33.01 4.63 -0.82
CA GLY A 244 -33.24 5.55 0.30
C GLY A 244 -31.97 6.04 0.99
N VAL A 245 -30.80 5.90 0.37
CA VAL A 245 -29.50 6.26 0.98
C VAL A 245 -29.04 7.68 0.64
N ARG A 246 -29.83 8.44 -0.12
CA ARG A 246 -29.54 9.84 -0.50
C ARG A 246 -29.10 10.69 0.70
N SER A 247 -29.89 10.69 1.78
CA SER A 247 -29.57 11.50 2.98
C SER A 247 -28.26 11.06 3.64
N LEU A 248 -27.89 9.77 3.57
CA LEU A 248 -26.63 9.26 4.10
C LEU A 248 -25.44 9.76 3.27
N VAL A 249 -25.49 9.65 1.94
CA VAL A 249 -24.36 10.05 1.08
C VAL A 249 -24.19 11.57 1.01
N GLU A 250 -25.29 12.33 1.04
CA GLU A 250 -25.28 13.79 1.06
C GLU A 250 -24.68 14.35 2.36
N LYS A 251 -24.85 13.65 3.49
CA LYS A 251 -24.20 14.00 4.78
C LYS A 251 -22.67 14.05 4.66
N TYR A 252 -22.08 13.25 3.77
CA TYR A 252 -20.64 13.22 3.51
C TYR A 252 -20.22 14.05 2.30
N GLY A 253 -21.13 14.82 1.72
CA GLY A 253 -20.85 15.75 0.62
C GLY A 253 -20.96 15.15 -0.78
N ILE A 254 -21.56 13.96 -0.95
CA ILE A 254 -21.84 13.37 -2.26
C ILE A 254 -23.29 13.70 -2.66
N VAL A 255 -23.48 14.36 -3.79
CA VAL A 255 -24.78 14.81 -4.29
C VAL A 255 -25.26 13.89 -5.40
N LEU A 256 -26.47 13.33 -5.26
CA LEU A 256 -27.12 12.52 -6.28
C LEU A 256 -28.04 13.39 -7.15
N GLY A 257 -27.90 13.34 -8.48
CA GLY A 257 -28.79 14.03 -9.40
C GLY A 257 -30.03 13.19 -9.71
N ASP A 258 -31.23 13.78 -9.66
CA ASP A 258 -32.47 13.19 -10.18
C ASP A 258 -32.54 13.37 -11.70
N ASP A 259 -31.56 12.81 -12.38
CA ASP A 259 -31.30 12.98 -13.80
C ASP A 259 -30.78 11.67 -14.41
N MET A 260 -30.85 11.57 -15.74
CA MET A 260 -30.21 10.51 -16.51
C MET A 260 -29.19 11.11 -17.46
N ILE A 261 -28.00 10.54 -17.49
CA ILE A 261 -26.89 11.04 -18.29
C ILE A 261 -27.07 10.59 -19.73
N ILE A 262 -27.08 11.56 -20.63
CA ILE A 262 -27.17 11.36 -22.06
C ILE A 262 -25.83 11.67 -22.70
N ASP A 263 -25.32 10.76 -23.52
CA ASP A 263 -24.11 10.96 -24.29
C ASP A 263 -24.31 10.59 -25.76
N LYS A 264 -24.14 11.58 -26.64
CA LYS A 264 -24.22 11.37 -28.09
C LYS A 264 -22.99 10.63 -28.63
N LEU A 265 -21.84 10.67 -27.94
CA LEU A 265 -20.64 9.92 -28.35
C LEU A 265 -20.89 8.42 -28.38
N SER A 266 -21.75 7.90 -27.52
CA SER A 266 -22.10 6.47 -27.48
C SER A 266 -22.63 5.96 -28.82
N ARG A 267 -23.33 6.81 -29.59
CA ARG A 267 -23.80 6.46 -30.94
C ARG A 267 -22.67 6.26 -31.94
N VAL A 268 -21.53 6.94 -31.76
CA VAL A 268 -20.33 6.76 -32.60
C VAL A 268 -19.76 5.36 -32.41
N PHE A 269 -19.90 4.80 -31.21
CA PHE A 269 -19.52 3.43 -30.87
C PHE A 269 -20.64 2.40 -31.10
N GLY A 270 -21.73 2.80 -31.77
CA GLY A 270 -22.88 1.94 -32.06
C GLY A 270 -23.79 1.64 -30.86
N GLY A 271 -23.61 2.34 -29.73
CA GLY A 271 -24.42 2.20 -28.53
C GLY A 271 -25.64 3.12 -28.47
N SER A 272 -26.45 2.94 -27.41
CA SER A 272 -27.54 3.85 -27.05
C SER A 272 -26.99 5.16 -26.50
N TYR A 273 -27.70 6.28 -26.70
CA TYR A 273 -27.35 7.55 -26.05
C TYR A 273 -27.56 7.53 -24.52
N LEU A 274 -28.26 6.51 -24.02
CA LEU A 274 -28.41 6.21 -22.59
C LEU A 274 -27.22 5.43 -22.01
N MET A 275 -26.19 5.17 -22.82
CA MET A 275 -25.02 4.42 -22.40
C MET A 275 -23.79 5.33 -22.38
N PRO A 276 -23.67 6.29 -21.45
CA PRO A 276 -22.60 7.28 -21.48
C PRO A 276 -21.20 6.67 -21.51
N VAL A 277 -20.30 7.32 -22.26
CA VAL A 277 -18.89 6.92 -22.35
C VAL A 277 -18.05 7.81 -21.44
N VAL A 278 -17.41 7.19 -20.46
CA VAL A 278 -16.55 7.87 -19.49
C VAL A 278 -15.10 7.68 -19.91
N THR A 279 -14.43 8.80 -20.07
CA THR A 279 -13.02 8.85 -20.52
C THR A 279 -12.18 9.82 -19.68
N GLN A 280 -12.81 10.58 -18.78
CA GLN A 280 -12.13 11.50 -17.88
C GLN A 280 -12.11 10.89 -16.48
N TYR A 281 -10.91 10.71 -15.93
CA TYR A 281 -10.71 10.16 -14.59
C TYR A 281 -9.96 11.14 -13.71
N GLY A 282 -10.40 11.28 -12.46
CA GLY A 282 -9.78 12.17 -11.49
C GLY A 282 -8.40 11.68 -11.03
N SER A 283 -7.65 12.56 -10.37
CA SER A 283 -6.36 12.19 -9.79
C SER A 283 -6.55 11.45 -8.46
N HIS A 284 -6.54 10.12 -8.51
CA HIS A 284 -6.67 9.25 -7.35
C HIS A 284 -5.95 7.92 -7.59
N LYS A 285 -5.57 7.18 -6.52
CA LYS A 285 -4.91 5.87 -6.69
C LYS A 285 -5.78 4.84 -7.40
N ILE A 286 -7.11 4.90 -7.21
CA ILE A 286 -8.09 4.05 -7.92
C ILE A 286 -7.97 4.23 -9.45
N THR A 287 -7.70 5.44 -9.90
CA THR A 287 -7.70 5.83 -11.31
C THR A 287 -6.30 6.13 -11.85
N GLN A 288 -5.25 5.85 -11.06
CA GLN A 288 -3.87 6.17 -11.43
C GLN A 288 -3.43 5.31 -12.62
N GLY A 289 -3.07 5.97 -13.73
CA GLY A 289 -2.68 5.27 -14.96
C GLY A 289 -3.85 4.61 -15.69
N PHE A 290 -5.09 4.88 -15.27
CA PHE A 290 -6.29 4.34 -15.89
C PHE A 290 -6.70 5.16 -17.11
N ASN A 291 -6.50 4.59 -18.30
CA ASN A 291 -6.57 5.32 -19.58
C ASN A 291 -7.56 4.67 -20.58
N VAL A 292 -8.47 3.82 -20.09
CA VAL A 292 -9.40 3.03 -20.89
C VAL A 292 -10.82 3.55 -20.66
N ALA A 293 -11.66 3.57 -21.70
CA ALA A 293 -13.04 4.02 -21.57
C ALA A 293 -13.87 3.06 -20.70
N THR A 294 -14.79 3.60 -19.91
CA THR A 294 -15.82 2.84 -19.18
C THR A 294 -17.21 3.22 -19.68
N PHE A 295 -18.14 2.28 -19.60
CA PHE A 295 -19.49 2.39 -20.15
C PHE A 295 -20.51 2.07 -19.07
N TYR A 296 -21.52 2.92 -18.95
CA TYR A 296 -22.54 2.81 -17.92
C TYR A 296 -23.90 2.76 -18.61
N SER A 297 -24.84 1.96 -18.13
CA SER A 297 -26.18 1.85 -18.73
C SER A 297 -27.15 2.64 -17.88
N GLU A 298 -27.82 3.65 -18.45
CA GLU A 298 -28.83 4.44 -17.73
C GLU A 298 -28.30 5.09 -16.43
N ALA A 299 -27.13 5.71 -16.50
CA ALA A 299 -26.48 6.30 -15.32
C ALA A 299 -27.10 7.64 -14.89
N ARG A 300 -27.09 7.93 -13.58
CA ARG A 300 -27.37 9.26 -13.02
C ARG A 300 -26.10 10.05 -12.72
N SER A 301 -26.22 11.37 -12.57
CA SER A 301 -25.10 12.18 -12.08
C SER A 301 -24.84 11.96 -10.59
N VAL A 302 -23.55 11.86 -10.25
CA VAL A 302 -23.07 11.80 -8.87
C VAL A 302 -21.95 12.83 -8.75
N ALA A 303 -22.18 13.91 -8.00
CA ALA A 303 -21.27 15.05 -7.94
C ALA A 303 -20.69 15.25 -6.53
N ALA A 304 -19.45 15.72 -6.47
CA ALA A 304 -18.88 16.22 -5.23
C ALA A 304 -19.52 17.57 -4.89
N SER A 305 -19.95 17.76 -3.64
CA SER A 305 -20.44 19.05 -3.16
C SER A 305 -19.35 20.11 -3.31
N PRO A 306 -19.67 21.31 -3.85
CA PRO A 306 -18.73 22.42 -3.88
C PRO A 306 -18.33 22.91 -2.48
N ASN A 307 -19.17 22.60 -1.48
CA ASN A 307 -18.93 22.88 -0.07
C ASN A 307 -18.87 21.55 0.68
N PRO A 308 -17.72 20.84 0.66
CA PRO A 308 -17.58 19.58 1.39
C PRO A 308 -17.75 19.81 2.89
N PRO A 309 -18.39 18.88 3.63
CA PRO A 309 -18.47 18.97 5.07
C PRO A 309 -17.08 18.86 5.72
N GLU A 310 -16.92 19.47 6.89
CA GLU A 310 -15.65 19.44 7.61
C GLU A 310 -15.22 18.01 7.93
N GLY A 311 -13.97 17.67 7.58
CA GLY A 311 -13.43 16.32 7.74
C GLY A 311 -13.72 15.37 6.58
N ALA A 312 -14.44 15.80 5.54
CA ALA A 312 -14.61 15.02 4.30
C ALA A 312 -13.72 15.58 3.20
N THR A 313 -12.91 14.72 2.58
CA THR A 313 -12.18 15.03 1.35
C THR A 313 -12.86 14.33 0.19
N LEU A 314 -13.34 15.12 -0.78
CA LEU A 314 -14.06 14.61 -1.94
C LEU A 314 -13.16 14.54 -3.17
N VAL A 315 -13.30 13.45 -3.92
CA VAL A 315 -12.59 13.24 -5.19
C VAL A 315 -13.58 12.72 -6.23
N THR A 316 -13.78 13.47 -7.30
CA THR A 316 -14.48 12.97 -8.49
C THR A 316 -13.60 11.92 -9.15
N LEU A 317 -14.06 10.67 -9.23
CA LEU A 317 -13.30 9.56 -9.79
C LEU A 317 -13.45 9.48 -11.31
N ALA A 318 -14.67 9.70 -11.80
CA ALA A 318 -15.03 9.39 -13.18
C ALA A 318 -16.04 10.41 -13.71
N SER A 319 -15.83 10.88 -14.94
CA SER A 319 -16.70 11.84 -15.61
C SER A 319 -16.81 11.57 -17.11
N THR A 320 -17.96 11.92 -17.68
CA THR A 320 -18.22 11.81 -19.11
C THR A 320 -17.36 12.79 -19.92
N SER A 321 -17.52 12.76 -21.24
CA SER A 321 -17.06 13.85 -22.11
C SER A 321 -17.87 15.15 -21.91
N GLU A 322 -17.34 16.24 -22.44
CA GLU A 322 -18.00 17.55 -22.56
C GLU A 322 -19.30 17.51 -23.38
N ASN A 323 -19.48 16.50 -24.24
CA ASN A 323 -20.64 16.39 -25.14
C ASN A 323 -21.85 15.69 -24.50
N ALA A 324 -21.69 15.18 -23.28
CA ALA A 324 -22.79 14.63 -22.51
C ALA A 324 -23.55 15.72 -21.76
N TRP A 325 -24.74 15.41 -21.26
CA TRP A 325 -25.47 16.23 -20.31
C TRP A 325 -26.29 15.34 -19.37
N ALA A 326 -26.70 15.87 -18.23
CA ALA A 326 -27.66 15.22 -17.35
C ALA A 326 -29.07 15.73 -17.67
N GLU A 327 -29.90 14.88 -18.27
CA GLU A 327 -31.28 15.15 -18.64
C GLU A 327 -32.19 15.03 -17.42
N THR A 328 -32.90 16.11 -17.11
CA THR A 328 -33.79 16.19 -15.95
C THR A 328 -35.25 15.87 -16.30
N ASP A 329 -35.67 16.02 -17.57
CA ASP A 329 -37.01 15.66 -18.02
C ASP A 329 -37.08 14.18 -18.43
N LEU A 330 -37.13 13.30 -17.42
CA LEU A 330 -37.20 11.86 -17.62
C LEU A 330 -38.47 11.41 -18.34
N GLU A 331 -39.59 12.11 -18.16
CA GLU A 331 -40.84 11.78 -18.88
C GLU A 331 -40.68 11.99 -20.39
N ARG A 332 -40.03 13.07 -20.80
CA ARG A 332 -39.71 13.34 -22.19
C ARG A 332 -38.71 12.32 -22.74
N LEU A 333 -37.69 12.00 -21.95
CA LEU A 333 -36.69 11.00 -22.29
C LEU A 333 -37.30 9.62 -22.57
N PHE A 334 -38.21 9.16 -21.71
CA PHE A 334 -38.88 7.86 -21.89
C PHE A 334 -39.87 7.82 -23.06
N ARG A 335 -40.29 8.98 -23.60
CA ARG A 335 -41.01 9.07 -24.88
C ARG A 335 -40.07 9.00 -26.10
N GLY A 336 -38.77 8.91 -25.88
CA GLY A 336 -37.74 8.79 -26.92
C GLY A 336 -37.17 10.13 -27.41
N GLU A 337 -37.46 11.22 -26.71
CA GLU A 337 -36.96 12.56 -27.02
C GLU A 337 -35.90 12.98 -26.00
N ALA A 338 -34.67 13.25 -26.45
CA ALA A 338 -33.60 13.75 -25.61
C ALA A 338 -32.97 14.99 -26.26
N SER A 339 -32.99 16.13 -25.57
CA SER A 339 -32.38 17.36 -26.07
C SER A 339 -32.05 18.27 -24.91
N PHE A 340 -30.76 18.60 -24.78
CA PHE A 340 -30.26 19.56 -23.81
C PHE A 340 -31.08 20.86 -23.76
N GLU A 341 -31.58 21.19 -22.57
CA GLU A 341 -32.27 22.43 -22.24
C GLU A 341 -31.40 23.29 -21.30
N GLU A 342 -30.87 24.40 -21.84
CA GLU A 342 -30.03 25.33 -21.07
C GLU A 342 -30.78 25.89 -19.85
N GLY A 343 -30.12 25.83 -18.68
CA GLY A 343 -30.68 26.29 -17.41
C GLY A 343 -31.56 25.27 -16.69
N LYS A 344 -31.93 24.16 -17.33
CA LYS A 344 -32.57 23.00 -16.69
C LYS A 344 -31.60 21.85 -16.53
N ASP A 345 -30.94 21.49 -17.62
CA ASP A 345 -30.01 20.37 -17.65
C ASP A 345 -28.60 20.78 -17.28
N LYS A 346 -27.83 19.82 -16.75
CA LYS A 346 -26.42 20.03 -16.42
C LYS A 346 -25.57 19.68 -17.64
N PRO A 347 -24.80 20.63 -18.22
CA PRO A 347 -23.90 20.31 -19.31
C PRO A 347 -22.73 19.44 -18.84
N GLY A 348 -22.12 18.72 -19.77
CA GLY A 348 -20.91 17.96 -19.54
C GLY A 348 -19.69 18.84 -19.19
N PRO A 349 -18.64 18.26 -18.60
CA PRO A 349 -18.51 16.84 -18.26
C PRO A 349 -19.33 16.50 -17.01
N VAL A 350 -20.14 15.45 -17.08
CA VAL A 350 -21.01 15.02 -15.98
C VAL A 350 -20.26 13.97 -15.16
N SER A 351 -20.15 14.20 -13.86
CA SER A 351 -19.56 13.24 -12.94
C SER A 351 -20.49 12.05 -12.71
N VAL A 352 -19.95 10.84 -12.82
CA VAL A 352 -20.68 9.58 -12.60
C VAL A 352 -20.29 8.87 -11.31
N GLY A 353 -19.15 9.25 -10.72
CA GLY A 353 -18.59 8.56 -9.57
C GLY A 353 -17.72 9.45 -8.69
N VAL A 354 -17.94 9.39 -7.38
CA VAL A 354 -17.26 10.21 -6.37
C VAL A 354 -16.80 9.34 -5.21
N LEU A 355 -15.62 9.64 -4.69
CA LEU A 355 -15.11 9.12 -3.43
C LEU A 355 -15.11 10.23 -2.37
N ALA A 356 -15.56 9.90 -1.16
CA ALA A 356 -15.39 10.69 0.05
C ALA A 356 -14.49 9.93 1.03
N ALA A 357 -13.35 10.53 1.38
CA ALA A 357 -12.52 10.11 2.50
C ALA A 357 -12.94 10.89 3.76
N VAL A 358 -13.35 10.16 4.79
CA VAL A 358 -14.03 10.68 5.97
C VAL A 358 -13.13 10.56 7.20
N GLU A 359 -12.76 11.70 7.78
CA GLU A 359 -12.06 11.77 9.07
C GLU A 359 -13.01 11.41 10.21
N THR A 360 -12.96 10.13 10.61
CA THR A 360 -13.88 9.51 11.57
C THR A 360 -14.06 10.26 12.88
N ARG A 361 -12.99 10.81 13.46
CA ARG A 361 -13.04 11.57 14.73
C ARG A 361 -13.92 12.83 14.63
N LYS A 362 -13.75 13.62 13.58
CA LYS A 362 -14.48 14.90 13.41
C LYS A 362 -15.98 14.68 13.19
N PHE A 363 -16.35 13.61 12.49
CA PHE A 363 -17.74 13.25 12.30
C PHE A 363 -18.38 12.63 13.55
N SER A 364 -17.61 11.87 14.34
CA SER A 364 -18.10 11.29 15.59
C SER A 364 -18.32 12.37 16.68
N GLU A 365 -17.44 13.36 16.79
CA GLU A 365 -17.52 14.43 17.78
C GLU A 365 -18.73 15.35 17.53
N LYS A 366 -18.98 15.70 16.27
CA LYS A 366 -20.15 16.51 15.88
C LYS A 366 -21.47 15.79 16.19
N HIS A 367 -21.50 14.46 16.09
CA HIS A 367 -22.69 13.66 16.42
C HIS A 367 -22.92 13.55 17.94
N SER A 368 -21.85 13.58 18.75
CA SER A 368 -21.99 13.65 20.22
C SER A 368 -22.46 15.02 20.71
N ASP A 369 -22.07 16.10 20.04
CA ASP A 369 -22.51 17.46 20.39
C ASP A 369 -24.00 17.69 20.13
N ASP A 370 -24.55 17.11 19.05
CA ASP A 370 -25.99 17.14 18.75
C ASP A 370 -26.83 16.36 19.78
N VAL A 371 -26.26 15.33 20.41
CA VAL A 371 -26.93 14.52 21.45
C VAL A 371 -26.76 15.12 22.85
N GLN A 372 -25.66 15.84 23.12
CA GLN A 372 -25.38 16.45 24.44
C GLN A 372 -26.01 17.84 24.63
N ALA A 373 -26.67 18.41 23.62
CA ALA A 373 -27.43 19.65 23.73
C ALA A 373 -28.63 19.59 24.72
N GLN A 374 -28.91 18.43 25.34
CA GLN A 374 -29.98 18.29 26.34
C GLN A 374 -29.55 18.05 27.80
N ASN A 375 -28.26 17.99 28.16
CA ASN A 375 -27.88 17.98 29.58
C ASN A 375 -26.43 18.44 29.80
N LYS A 376 -26.25 19.69 30.27
CA LYS A 376 -25.00 20.15 30.92
C LYS A 376 -25.11 19.98 32.43
N PRO A 377 -24.02 19.57 33.11
CA PRO A 377 -23.28 20.54 33.91
C PRO A 377 -21.76 20.59 33.64
N GLN A 378 -21.17 21.69 34.13
CA GLN A 378 -19.84 22.26 33.90
C GLN A 378 -18.63 21.39 34.30
N GLU A 379 -17.69 21.31 33.36
CA GLU A 379 -16.27 21.69 33.44
C GLU A 379 -15.45 21.39 34.71
N SER A 380 -14.37 20.63 34.53
CA SER A 380 -13.14 20.78 35.32
C SER A 380 -11.93 20.51 34.42
N GLU A 381 -11.19 21.57 34.09
CA GLU A 381 -9.88 21.55 33.44
C GLU A 381 -8.82 20.83 34.29
N LYS A 382 -7.93 20.07 33.63
CA LYS A 382 -6.58 19.74 34.12
C LYS A 382 -5.69 19.26 32.94
N PRO A 383 -4.35 19.31 33.08
CA PRO A 383 -3.53 20.18 32.25
C PRO A 383 -2.72 19.43 31.18
N ALA A 384 -2.27 20.23 30.21
CA ALA A 384 -1.40 19.85 29.11
C ALA A 384 -0.09 19.17 29.57
N GLY A 385 0.20 18.01 28.98
CA GLY A 385 1.48 17.31 29.10
C GLY A 385 1.63 16.21 28.04
N GLU A 386 2.74 16.31 27.30
CA GLU A 386 3.31 15.33 26.37
C GLU A 386 2.60 15.09 25.02
N LYS A 387 3.08 15.85 24.02
CA LYS A 387 2.98 15.49 22.60
C LYS A 387 3.87 14.27 22.35
N ASP A 388 3.29 13.09 22.43
CA ASP A 388 3.92 11.88 21.91
C ASP A 388 3.89 11.93 20.37
N ALA A 389 5.07 12.01 19.77
CA ALA A 389 5.27 12.05 18.33
C ALA A 389 5.10 10.63 17.75
N SER A 390 3.85 10.19 17.63
CA SER A 390 3.40 9.14 16.72
C SER A 390 1.93 9.40 16.40
N GLU A 391 1.66 10.46 15.63
CA GLU A 391 0.33 10.68 15.06
C GLU A 391 0.05 9.59 14.01
N THR A 392 -0.38 8.43 14.49
CA THR A 392 -1.20 7.52 13.71
C THR A 392 -2.44 8.32 13.32
N ARG A 393 -2.52 8.72 12.04
CA ARG A 393 -3.70 9.37 11.48
C ARG A 393 -4.92 8.52 11.88
N PRO A 394 -6.04 9.13 12.32
CA PRO A 394 -7.25 8.37 12.57
C PRO A 394 -7.61 7.56 11.33
N PRO A 395 -8.11 6.32 11.49
CA PRO A 395 -8.46 5.49 10.34
C PRO A 395 -9.53 6.24 9.53
N LEU A 396 -9.27 6.41 8.23
CA LEU A 396 -10.23 7.05 7.33
C LEU A 396 -11.36 6.08 7.01
N GLY A 397 -12.59 6.58 7.07
CA GLY A 397 -13.73 5.92 6.44
C GLY A 397 -13.75 6.25 4.96
N TYR A 398 -14.07 5.29 4.09
CA TYR A 398 -14.20 5.56 2.66
C TYR A 398 -15.61 5.26 2.18
N LEU A 399 -16.20 6.23 1.50
CA LEU A 399 -17.50 6.13 0.87
C LEU A 399 -17.34 6.41 -0.62
N VAL A 400 -17.60 5.40 -1.46
CA VAL A 400 -17.57 5.54 -2.92
C VAL A 400 -18.99 5.39 -3.44
N VAL A 401 -19.39 6.26 -4.36
CA VAL A 401 -20.72 6.24 -4.95
C VAL A 401 -20.60 6.37 -6.46
N PHE A 402 -21.21 5.46 -7.21
CA PHE A 402 -21.42 5.57 -8.66
C PHE A 402 -22.91 5.57 -8.99
N GLY A 403 -23.25 6.30 -10.06
CA GLY A 403 -24.63 6.50 -10.51
C GLY A 403 -25.20 5.41 -11.40
N ASP A 404 -24.61 4.20 -11.40
CA ASP A 404 -25.08 3.06 -12.19
C ASP A 404 -24.62 1.76 -11.52
N SER A 405 -25.52 0.79 -11.40
CA SER A 405 -25.22 -0.56 -10.90
C SER A 405 -24.98 -1.60 -12.00
N ASP A 406 -25.33 -1.29 -13.25
CA ASP A 406 -25.22 -2.21 -14.38
C ASP A 406 -23.80 -2.27 -14.96
N PHE A 407 -22.95 -1.24 -14.79
CA PHE A 407 -21.59 -1.26 -15.34
C PHE A 407 -20.72 -2.43 -14.85
N VAL A 408 -21.07 -3.06 -13.72
CA VAL A 408 -20.39 -4.24 -13.15
C VAL A 408 -21.18 -5.54 -13.28
N ASP A 409 -22.31 -5.54 -13.98
CA ASP A 409 -23.10 -6.75 -14.24
C ASP A 409 -22.38 -7.70 -15.21
N ASN A 410 -22.89 -8.91 -15.38
CA ASN A 410 -22.28 -9.92 -16.25
C ASN A 410 -22.20 -9.49 -17.73
N THR A 411 -23.03 -8.53 -18.16
CA THR A 411 -23.04 -8.01 -19.54
C THR A 411 -21.94 -6.97 -19.74
N HIS A 412 -21.73 -6.08 -18.77
CA HIS A 412 -20.86 -4.92 -18.89
C HIS A 412 -19.51 -5.08 -18.21
N PHE A 413 -19.34 -6.03 -17.30
CA PHE A 413 -18.09 -6.22 -16.55
C PHE A 413 -16.86 -6.38 -17.46
N GLY A 414 -17.00 -7.14 -18.55
CA GLY A 414 -15.95 -7.35 -19.54
C GLY A 414 -15.85 -6.29 -20.64
N VAL A 415 -16.69 -5.25 -20.59
CA VAL A 415 -16.71 -4.18 -21.60
C VAL A 415 -15.62 -3.16 -21.27
N SER A 416 -14.61 -3.10 -22.15
CA SER A 416 -13.54 -2.12 -22.07
C SER A 416 -12.86 -2.14 -20.69
N GLY A 417 -12.89 -1.03 -19.91
CA GLY A 417 -12.23 -0.94 -18.61
C GLY A 417 -13.15 -1.16 -17.39
N ASN A 418 -14.41 -1.58 -17.55
CA ASN A 418 -15.38 -1.60 -16.45
C ASN A 418 -14.94 -2.48 -15.27
N GLY A 419 -14.59 -3.75 -15.55
CA GLY A 419 -14.09 -4.68 -14.55
C GLY A 419 -12.78 -4.23 -13.91
N ASP A 420 -11.88 -3.61 -14.67
CA ASP A 420 -10.61 -3.10 -14.17
C ASP A 420 -10.82 -1.94 -13.18
N LEU A 421 -11.73 -1.00 -13.50
CA LEU A 421 -12.08 0.10 -12.59
C LEU A 421 -12.70 -0.44 -11.30
N PHE A 422 -13.60 -1.43 -11.41
CA PHE A 422 -14.20 -2.10 -10.24
C PHE A 422 -13.14 -2.76 -9.36
N LEU A 423 -12.21 -3.52 -9.94
CA LEU A 423 -11.14 -4.18 -9.19
C LEU A 423 -10.20 -3.15 -8.54
N ASN A 424 -9.83 -2.08 -9.25
CA ASN A 424 -9.01 -1.02 -8.68
C ASN A 424 -9.67 -0.34 -7.47
N MET A 425 -10.98 -0.14 -7.52
CA MET A 425 -11.74 0.37 -6.37
C MET A 425 -11.67 -0.58 -5.18
N VAL A 426 -11.97 -1.87 -5.38
CA VAL A 426 -11.98 -2.85 -4.29
C VAL A 426 -10.57 -3.05 -3.72
N HIS A 427 -9.55 -3.11 -4.58
CA HIS A 427 -8.15 -3.22 -4.15
C HIS A 427 -7.74 -2.04 -3.27
N PHE A 428 -8.00 -0.81 -3.74
CA PHE A 428 -7.74 0.38 -2.94
C PHE A 428 -8.45 0.31 -1.58
N LEU A 429 -9.76 0.02 -1.57
CA LEU A 429 -10.57 0.05 -0.35
C LEU A 429 -10.22 -1.08 0.63
N ALA A 430 -9.88 -2.27 0.13
CA ALA A 430 -9.55 -3.43 0.94
C ALA A 430 -8.10 -3.43 1.45
N GLU A 431 -7.18 -2.76 0.73
CA GLU A 431 -5.76 -2.74 1.04
C GLU A 431 -5.27 -1.45 1.73
N GLU A 432 -6.06 -0.37 1.72
CA GLU A 432 -5.57 0.88 2.29
C GLU A 432 -5.57 0.90 3.83
N GLU A 433 -4.44 1.45 4.33
CA GLU A 433 -4.13 1.86 5.71
C GLU A 433 -3.33 0.92 6.62
N THR A 434 -2.55 -0.01 6.06
CA THR A 434 -1.34 -0.46 6.77
C THR A 434 -0.09 -0.41 5.90
N LEU A 435 -0.03 0.58 5.01
CA LEU A 435 1.24 0.96 4.40
C LEU A 435 2.10 1.60 5.48
N ILE A 436 3.22 0.96 5.78
CA ILE A 436 4.19 1.50 6.72
C ILE A 436 4.90 2.63 5.99
N THR A 437 4.76 3.84 6.54
CA THR A 437 5.57 4.98 6.11
C THR A 437 6.95 4.82 6.72
N ILE A 438 7.94 4.53 5.88
CA ILE A 438 9.35 4.50 6.27
C ILE A 438 9.99 5.75 5.67
N GLU A 439 10.43 6.67 6.51
CA GLU A 439 11.14 7.85 6.01
C GLU A 439 12.42 7.45 5.28
N PRO A 440 12.63 7.89 4.01
CA PRO A 440 13.87 7.64 3.29
C PRO A 440 15.05 8.24 4.05
N ARG A 441 16.06 7.42 4.36
CA ARG A 441 17.27 7.90 5.04
C ARG A 441 18.02 8.85 4.12
N LYS A 442 18.14 10.12 4.52
CA LYS A 442 18.84 11.14 3.71
C LYS A 442 20.31 10.76 3.56
N GLN A 443 20.76 10.56 2.32
CA GLN A 443 22.17 10.49 1.99
C GLN A 443 22.78 11.88 2.19
N LYS A 444 23.35 12.13 3.38
CA LYS A 444 24.25 13.27 3.53
C LYS A 444 25.52 12.93 2.76
N ALA A 445 25.73 13.61 1.64
CA ALA A 445 27.04 13.65 1.00
C ALA A 445 28.00 14.39 1.94
N GLN A 446 28.54 13.67 2.92
CA GLN A 446 29.59 14.20 3.78
C GLN A 446 30.88 14.13 2.99
N THR A 447 31.31 15.27 2.47
CA THR A 447 32.72 15.43 2.09
C THR A 447 33.54 15.35 3.38
N LEU A 448 34.55 14.49 3.40
CA LEU A 448 35.42 14.32 4.55
C LEU A 448 36.30 15.59 4.68
N MET A 449 35.76 16.63 5.32
CA MET A 449 36.46 17.88 5.60
C MET A 449 37.32 17.68 6.84
N LEU A 450 38.50 17.07 6.66
CA LEU A 450 39.47 16.95 7.74
C LEU A 450 40.01 18.34 8.11
N THR A 451 39.87 18.71 9.38
CA THR A 451 40.60 19.87 9.90
C THR A 451 42.11 19.59 9.85
N GLU A 452 42.93 20.64 9.76
CA GLU A 452 44.39 20.50 9.72
C GLU A 452 44.92 19.70 10.92
N ASN A 453 44.30 19.88 12.09
CA ASN A 453 44.62 19.13 13.30
C ASN A 453 44.23 17.64 13.21
N GLN A 454 43.08 17.30 12.64
CA GLN A 454 42.68 15.91 12.42
C GLN A 454 43.58 15.21 11.39
N ALA A 455 43.93 15.89 10.30
CA ALA A 455 44.86 15.34 9.31
C ALA A 455 46.25 15.09 9.93
N ARG A 456 46.75 16.05 10.71
CA ARG A 456 48.03 15.91 11.43
C ARG A 456 47.98 14.80 12.47
N MET A 457 46.87 14.68 13.20
CA MET A 457 46.66 13.59 14.16
C MET A 457 46.67 12.24 13.45
N ILE A 458 45.87 12.04 12.39
CA ILE A 458 45.85 10.80 11.61
C ILE A 458 47.26 10.47 11.10
N PHE A 459 48.00 11.46 10.59
CA PHE A 459 49.37 11.30 10.12
C PHE A 459 50.33 10.81 11.22
N TRP A 460 50.38 11.47 12.38
CA TRP A 460 51.28 11.04 13.47
C TRP A 460 50.85 9.70 14.07
N THR A 461 49.55 9.44 14.18
CA THR A 461 49.05 8.18 14.75
C THR A 461 49.39 7.00 13.84
N SER A 462 49.21 7.15 12.53
CA SER A 462 49.52 6.11 11.54
C SER A 462 51.02 5.96 11.27
N MET A 463 51.76 7.06 11.13
CA MET A 463 53.18 7.03 10.75
C MET A 463 54.13 6.81 11.93
N VAL A 464 53.74 7.21 13.14
CA VAL A 464 54.61 7.11 14.34
C VAL A 464 53.96 6.26 15.43
N GLY A 465 52.69 6.48 15.73
CA GLY A 465 51.98 5.75 16.79
C GLY A 465 52.00 4.24 16.58
N VAL A 466 51.53 3.76 15.41
CA VAL A 466 51.48 2.32 15.11
C VAL A 466 52.88 1.68 15.08
N PRO A 467 53.89 2.22 14.35
CA PRO A 467 55.23 1.64 14.38
C PRO A 467 55.87 1.66 15.78
N LEU A 468 55.67 2.74 16.55
CA LEU A 468 56.19 2.83 17.92
C LEU A 468 55.53 1.78 18.82
N MET A 469 54.24 1.52 18.67
CA MET A 469 53.55 0.48 19.44
C MET A 469 54.14 -0.90 19.14
N VAL A 470 54.43 -1.20 17.87
CA VAL A 470 55.11 -2.45 17.47
C VAL A 470 56.50 -2.55 18.09
N VAL A 471 57.28 -1.46 18.08
CA VAL A 471 58.61 -1.41 18.71
C VAL A 471 58.54 -1.60 20.23
N LEU A 472 57.57 -0.97 20.89
CA LEU A 472 57.37 -1.11 22.34
C LEU A 472 56.94 -2.52 22.72
N ILE A 473 56.08 -3.16 21.93
CA ILE A 473 55.71 -4.57 22.11
C ILE A 473 56.95 -5.46 21.91
N ALA A 474 57.73 -5.23 20.85
CA ALA A 474 58.96 -5.98 20.58
C ALA A 474 59.99 -5.80 21.71
N PHE A 475 60.12 -4.59 22.24
CA PHE A 475 60.99 -4.28 23.38
C PHE A 475 60.51 -4.92 24.68
N GLY A 476 59.19 -4.91 24.95
CA GLY A 476 58.58 -5.58 26.08
C GLY A 476 58.84 -7.09 26.05
N VAL A 477 58.64 -7.71 24.89
CA VAL A 477 58.96 -9.13 24.66
C VAL A 477 60.45 -9.39 24.86
N TYR A 478 61.34 -8.50 24.38
CA TYR A 478 62.78 -8.60 24.60
C TYR A 478 63.17 -8.52 26.08
N ARG A 479 62.59 -7.57 26.83
CA ARG A 479 62.81 -7.39 28.27
C ARG A 479 62.40 -8.62 29.08
N VAL A 480 61.22 -9.18 28.81
CA VAL A 480 60.73 -10.40 29.46
C VAL A 480 61.64 -11.60 29.14
N ARG A 481 62.08 -11.74 27.87
CA ARG A 481 63.06 -12.76 27.49
C ARG A 481 64.41 -12.61 28.19
N ARG A 482 64.83 -11.38 28.49
CA ARG A 482 66.10 -11.10 29.16
C ARG A 482 66.03 -11.28 30.68
N SER A 483 64.90 -11.00 31.32
CA SER A 483 64.75 -11.23 32.78
C SER A 483 64.58 -12.71 33.14
N GLN A 484 64.17 -13.55 32.19
CA GLN A 484 64.06 -15.00 32.36
C GLN A 484 65.37 -15.77 32.01
N ARG A 485 66.40 -15.08 31.51
CA ARG A 485 67.76 -15.63 31.39
C ARG A 485 68.53 -15.35 32.67
#